data_AF-A0A4Y6V584-F1
#
_entry.id   AF-A0A4Y6V584-F1
#
_cell.length_a   1.000
_cell.length_b   1.000
_cell.length_c   1.000
_cell.angle_alpha   90.00
_cell.angle_beta   90.00
_cell.angle_gamma   90.00
#
_symmetry.space_group_name_H-M   'P 1'
#
loop_
_entity.id
_entity.type
_entity.pdbx_description
1 polymer ?
#
loop_
_entity_poly.entity_id
_entity_poly.type
_entity_poly.pdbx_seq_one_letter_code
_entity_poly.pdbx_strand_id
1 'polypeptide(L)' 'MTEKKEEQPAEEIELEKLIKEKIRLAKKLGLLDGETPVEGYRETKEYARLNEIDAQLWELV' A
#
# COMPACT_ATOMS: atom_id res chain seq x y z
N MET A 1 -14.99 -31.83 -11.53
CA MET A 1 -14.34 -30.50 -11.46
C MET A 1 -14.91 -29.83 -10.22
N THR A 2 -14.15 -29.81 -9.13
CA THR A 2 -14.50 -29.03 -7.94
C THR A 2 -13.38 -28.03 -7.79
N GLU A 3 -13.62 -26.82 -8.31
CA GLU A 3 -12.77 -25.66 -8.05
C GLU A 3 -12.73 -25.47 -6.52
N LYS A 4 -11.61 -25.83 -5.90
CA LYS A 4 -11.28 -25.38 -4.56
C LYS A 4 -11.12 -23.87 -4.64
N LYS A 5 -12.17 -23.15 -4.26
CA LYS A 5 -12.07 -21.73 -3.93
C LYS A 5 -11.30 -21.69 -2.61
N GLU A 6 -9.97 -21.63 -2.70
CA GLU A 6 -9.13 -21.41 -1.53
C GLU A 6 -9.50 -20.03 -0.98
N GLU A 7 -10.19 -20.03 0.16
CA GLU A 7 -10.40 -18.82 0.94
C GLU A 7 -9.02 -18.37 1.41
N GLN A 8 -8.48 -17.32 0.79
CA GLN A 8 -7.27 -16.68 1.26
C GLN A 8 -7.47 -16.29 2.73
N PRO A 9 -6.51 -16.59 3.62
CA PRO A 9 -6.53 -16.13 5.00
C PRO A 9 -6.81 -14.62 5.06
N ALA A 10 -7.59 -14.18 6.05
CA ALA A 10 -7.94 -12.76 6.20
C ALA A 10 -6.69 -11.84 6.24
N GLU A 11 -5.59 -12.31 6.80
CA GLU A 11 -4.30 -11.61 6.84
C GLU A 11 -3.69 -11.39 5.45
N GLU A 12 -3.77 -12.38 4.53
CA GLU A 12 -3.30 -12.22 3.15
C GLU A 12 -4.14 -11.16 2.41
N ILE A 13 -5.45 -11.12 2.67
CA ILE A 13 -6.36 -10.15 2.07
C ILE A 13 -6.04 -8.72 2.53
N GLU A 14 -5.78 -8.54 3.82
CA GLU A 14 -5.41 -7.22 4.36
C GLU A 14 -4.02 -6.78 3.89
N LEU A 15 -3.05 -7.69 3.85
CA LEU A 15 -1.71 -7.42 3.29
C LEU A 15 -1.80 -6.93 1.84
N GLU A 16 -2.59 -7.61 1.00
CA GLU A 16 -2.75 -7.23 -0.41
C GLU A 16 -3.42 -5.85 -0.55
N LYS A 17 -4.41 -5.53 0.28
CA LYS A 17 -5.06 -4.21 0.30
C LYS A 17 -4.08 -3.10 0.66
N LEU A 18 -3.28 -3.30 1.72
CA LEU A 18 -2.29 -2.32 2.17
C LEU A 18 -1.21 -2.07 1.11
N ILE A 19 -0.71 -3.12 0.46
CA ILE A 19 0.26 -2.99 -0.63
C ILE A 19 -0.34 -2.20 -1.81
N LYS A 20 -1.58 -2.53 -2.22
CA LYS A 20 -2.29 -1.81 -3.30
C LYS A 20 -2.49 -0.34 -2.97
N GLU A 21 -2.88 -0.02 -1.73
CA GLU A 21 -3.05 1.36 -1.27
C GLU A 21 -1.71 2.11 -1.27
N LYS A 22 -0.65 1.50 -0.73
CA LYS A 22 0.70 2.08 -0.72
C LYS A 22 1.19 2.43 -2.12
N ILE A 23 1.08 1.50 -3.07
CA ILE A 23 1.49 1.73 -4.47
C ILE A 23 0.69 2.88 -5.08
N ARG A 24 -0.62 2.93 -4.84
CA ARG A 24 -1.48 4.01 -5.36
C ARG A 24 -1.08 5.37 -4.80
N LEU A 25 -0.79 5.47 -3.50
CA LEU A 25 -0.37 6.71 -2.86
C LEU A 25 1.03 7.14 -3.32
N ALA A 26 1.97 6.20 -3.39
CA ALA A 26 3.32 6.46 -3.91
C ALA A 26 3.27 7.00 -5.34
N LYS A 27 2.44 6.40 -6.21
CA LYS A 27 2.19 6.92 -7.56
C LYS A 27 1.60 8.33 -7.56
N LYS A 28 0.59 8.57 -6.70
CA LYS A 28 -0.03 9.90 -6.60
C LYS A 28 0.96 10.99 -6.19
N LEU A 29 1.97 10.63 -5.38
CA LEU A 29 2.98 11.55 -4.88
C LEU A 29 4.25 11.60 -5.74
N GLY A 30 4.32 10.85 -6.85
CA GLY A 30 5.52 10.79 -7.69
C GLY A 30 6.72 10.12 -7.00
N LEU A 31 6.47 9.18 -6.09
CA LEU A 31 7.49 8.46 -5.31
C LEU A 31 7.87 7.10 -5.92
N LEU A 32 7.33 6.76 -7.10
CA LEU A 32 7.73 5.57 -7.85
C LEU A 32 8.95 5.84 -8.72
N ASP A 33 9.67 4.77 -9.06
CA ASP A 33 10.85 4.85 -9.93
C ASP A 33 10.52 5.55 -11.26
N GLY A 34 11.31 6.57 -11.59
CA GLY A 34 11.17 7.36 -12.80
C GLY A 34 10.14 8.50 -12.72
N GLU A 35 9.42 8.65 -11.61
CA GLU A 35 8.56 9.81 -11.37
C GLU A 35 9.29 10.90 -10.57
N THR A 36 8.79 12.13 -10.67
CA THR A 36 9.30 13.26 -9.86
C THR A 36 8.34 13.49 -8.70
N PRO A 37 8.84 13.51 -7.44
CA PRO A 37 7.97 13.75 -6.30
C PRO A 37 7.23 15.09 -6.42
N VAL A 38 5.94 15.08 -6.07
CA VAL A 38 5.14 16.31 -6.02
C VAL A 38 5.72 17.27 -4.99
N GLU A 39 5.80 18.57 -5.31
CA GLU A 39 6.32 19.56 -4.38
C GLU A 39 5.50 19.57 -3.07
N GLY A 40 6.21 19.61 -1.93
CA GLY A 40 5.56 19.59 -0.62
C GLY A 40 4.89 18.25 -0.25
N TYR A 41 5.12 17.16 -1.00
CA TYR A 41 4.44 15.87 -0.75
C TYR A 41 4.52 15.41 0.71
N ARG A 42 5.61 15.74 1.43
CA ARG A 42 5.83 15.34 2.83
C ARG A 42 4.80 15.92 3.81
N GLU A 43 4.13 17.00 3.45
CA GLU A 43 3.11 17.67 4.28
C GLU A 43 1.69 17.19 3.93
N THR A 44 1.55 16.31 2.93
CA THR A 44 0.25 15.82 2.46
C THR A 44 -0.29 14.71 3.35
N LYS A 45 -1.63 14.58 3.39
CA LYS A 45 -2.30 13.48 4.08
C LYS A 45 -1.95 12.12 3.47
N GLU A 46 -1.70 12.09 2.16
CA GLU A 46 -1.27 10.92 1.42
C GLU A 46 0.08 10.39 1.90
N TYR A 47 1.03 11.30 2.18
CA TYR A 47 2.32 10.89 2.72
C TYR A 47 2.23 10.44 4.17
N ALA A 48 1.39 11.10 4.99
CA ALA A 48 1.08 10.60 6.33
C ALA A 48 0.49 9.18 6.28
N ARG A 49 -0.46 8.95 5.37
CA ARG A 49 -1.08 7.64 5.17
C ARG A 49 -0.09 6.58 4.68
N LEU A 50 0.88 6.92 3.82
CA LEU A 50 1.97 6.01 3.45
C LEU A 50 2.75 5.52 4.67
N ASN A 51 3.09 6.41 5.59
CA ASN A 51 3.83 6.04 6.81
C ASN A 51 2.99 5.14 7.74
N GLU A 52 1.68 5.40 7.85
CA GLU A 52 0.77 4.51 8.59
C GLU A 52 0.71 3.11 7.97
N ILE A 53 0.61 3.03 6.64
CA ILE A 53 0.59 1.74 5.94
C ILE A 53 1.92 1.01 6.14
N ASP A 54 3.04 1.71 6.12
CA ASP A 54 4.36 1.10 6.38
C ASP A 54 4.46 0.51 7.79
N ALA A 55 3.92 1.18 8.80
CA ALA A 55 3.83 0.63 10.14
C ALA A 55 2.89 -0.59 10.20
N GLN A 56 1.72 -0.52 9.56
CA GLN A 56 0.77 -1.65 9.53
C GLN A 56 1.33 -2.88 8.82
N LEU A 57 2.07 -2.67 7.72
CA LEU A 57 2.74 -3.74 6.99
C LEU A 57 3.86 -4.38 7.83
N TRP A 58 4.57 -3.59 8.63
CA TRP A 58 5.62 -4.12 9.53
C TRP A 58 5.04 -5.08 10.56
N GLU A 59 3.87 -4.80 11.12
CA GLU A 59 3.22 -5.69 12.11
C GLU A 59 2.73 -7.02 11.50
N LEU A 60 2.64 -7.11 10.16
CA LEU A 60 2.19 -8.30 9.42
C LEU A 60 3.35 -9.19 8.91
N VAL A 61 4.62 -8.80 9.08
CA VAL A 61 5.82 -9.50 8.57
C VAL A 61 6.83 -9.76 9.69
#